data_AF-M4PWE4-F1
#
_entry.id   AF-M4PWE4-F1
#
_cell.length_a   1.000
_cell.length_b   1.000
_cell.length_c   1.000
_cell.angle_alpha   90.00
_cell.angle_beta   90.00
_cell.angle_gamma   90.00
#
_symmetry.space_group_name_H-M   'P 1'
#
loop_
_entity.id
_entity.type
_entity.pdbx_description
1 polymer ?
#
loop_
_entity_poly.entity_id
_entity_poly.type
_entity_poly.pdbx_seq_one_letter_code
_entity_poly.pdbx_strand_id
1 'polypeptide(L)'
;YAPDYAILTNIDFDHPDYYEDINDVTRAFSDFANHVKKAIFAWGDDPHLRLLQPKADVYYYGTNSEQDDFVATNIRKSTQGSHFDVVFRGQSLGEFSVPLFGQHSILNALSVIAVAYMEKMDLSLIKSFLMTYQGVKRRFSEKQIADITVIDDYAHHPTEIDATLDAARQKYPNKQIIAIFQP
;
A
#
# COMPACT_ATOMS: atom_id res chain seq x y z
N TYR A 1 12.47 1.59 -17.70
CA TYR A 1 12.22 2.92 -17.10
C TYR A 1 13.45 3.35 -16.32
N ALA A 2 13.69 4.65 -16.09
CA ALA A 2 14.79 5.15 -15.26
C ALA A 2 14.30 6.28 -14.33
N PRO A 3 13.46 5.95 -13.33
CA PRO A 3 12.79 6.94 -12.51
C PRO A 3 13.73 7.53 -11.44
N ASP A 4 13.36 8.71 -10.93
CA ASP A 4 14.04 9.29 -9.77
C ASP A 4 13.70 8.49 -8.49
N TYR A 5 12.43 8.18 -8.31
CA TYR A 5 11.92 7.42 -7.17
C TYR A 5 11.11 6.21 -7.62
N ALA A 6 11.09 5.17 -6.80
CA ALA A 6 10.18 4.05 -6.95
C ALA A 6 9.53 3.68 -5.62
N ILE A 7 8.24 3.38 -5.65
CA ILE A 7 7.55 2.68 -4.55
C ILE A 7 7.42 1.22 -4.98
N LEU A 8 7.89 0.30 -4.14
CA LEU A 8 7.75 -1.13 -4.33
C LEU A 8 6.81 -1.66 -3.24
N THR A 9 5.61 -2.07 -3.65
CA THR A 9 4.55 -2.46 -2.70
C THR A 9 4.65 -3.89 -2.24
N ASN A 10 5.01 -4.81 -3.13
CA ASN A 10 5.26 -6.23 -2.87
C ASN A 10 5.88 -6.88 -4.13
N ILE A 11 6.34 -8.12 -4.00
CA ILE A 11 6.67 -9.03 -5.08
C ILE A 11 5.88 -10.31 -4.83
N ASP A 12 4.97 -10.64 -5.76
CA ASP A 12 4.18 -11.87 -5.74
C ASP A 12 4.37 -12.61 -7.08
N PHE A 13 4.08 -13.92 -7.09
CA PHE A 13 4.14 -14.69 -8.33
C PHE A 13 2.88 -14.46 -9.16
N ASP A 14 2.98 -13.52 -10.09
CA ASP A 14 1.96 -13.17 -11.07
C ASP A 14 2.48 -13.40 -12.49
N HIS A 15 1.57 -13.46 -13.47
CA HIS A 15 1.88 -13.65 -14.89
C HIS A 15 2.75 -14.89 -15.16
N PRO A 16 2.28 -16.11 -14.83
CA PRO A 16 3.01 -17.36 -15.06
C PRO A 16 3.20 -17.68 -16.56
N ASP A 17 2.54 -16.94 -17.44
CA ASP A 17 2.77 -16.96 -18.89
C ASP A 17 4.05 -16.22 -19.31
N TYR A 18 4.59 -15.38 -18.42
CA TYR A 18 5.80 -14.59 -18.66
C TYR A 18 6.96 -14.95 -17.71
N TYR A 19 6.67 -15.15 -16.42
CA TYR A 19 7.68 -15.47 -15.42
C TYR A 19 7.70 -16.96 -15.08
N GLU A 20 8.90 -17.53 -14.97
CA GLU A 20 9.05 -18.95 -14.64
C GLU A 20 8.67 -19.27 -13.19
N ASP A 21 9.10 -18.41 -12.26
CA ASP A 21 8.87 -18.54 -10.83
C ASP A 21 9.04 -17.19 -10.10
N ILE A 22 8.87 -17.19 -8.78
CA ILE A 22 9.05 -16.01 -7.93
C ILE A 22 10.47 -15.43 -7.98
N ASN A 23 11.49 -16.26 -8.24
CA ASN A 23 12.87 -15.77 -8.37
C ASN A 23 13.03 -14.97 -9.65
N ASP A 24 12.35 -15.38 -10.73
CA ASP A 24 12.34 -14.66 -11.99
C ASP A 24 11.65 -13.29 -11.86
N VAL A 25 10.51 -13.23 -11.17
CA VAL A 25 9.87 -11.95 -10.81
C VAL A 25 10.82 -11.10 -9.97
N THR A 26 11.47 -11.68 -8.96
CA THR A 26 12.42 -10.96 -8.09
C THR A 26 13.61 -10.40 -8.88
N ARG A 27 14.12 -11.13 -9.88
CA ARG A 27 15.16 -10.63 -10.79
C ARG A 27 14.67 -9.44 -11.61
N ALA A 28 13.47 -9.49 -12.17
CA ALA A 28 12.90 -8.37 -12.91
C ALA A 28 12.74 -7.12 -12.03
N PHE A 29 12.33 -7.28 -10.77
CA PHE A 29 12.29 -6.18 -9.80
C PHE A 29 13.70 -5.65 -9.45
N SER A 30 14.70 -6.52 -9.32
CA SER A 30 16.10 -6.13 -9.12
C SER A 30 16.63 -5.30 -10.29
N ASP A 31 16.34 -5.73 -11.52
CA ASP A 31 16.70 -4.99 -12.72
C ASP A 31 16.02 -3.62 -12.75
N PHE A 32 14.72 -3.54 -12.43
CA PHE A 32 14.02 -2.26 -12.30
C PHE A 32 14.62 -1.35 -11.21
N ALA A 33 14.88 -1.90 -10.03
CA ALA A 33 15.44 -1.18 -8.88
C ALA A 33 16.82 -0.58 -9.19
N ASN A 34 17.63 -1.27 -10.00
CA ASN A 34 18.94 -0.78 -10.45
C ASN A 34 18.88 0.45 -11.38
N HIS A 35 17.72 0.74 -11.96
CA HIS A 35 17.52 1.94 -12.79
C HIS A 35 17.00 3.15 -12.01
N VAL A 36 16.69 2.99 -10.71
CA VAL A 36 16.21 4.07 -9.85
C VAL A 36 17.39 4.99 -9.48
N LYS A 37 17.20 6.30 -9.57
CA LYS A 37 18.30 7.28 -9.43
C LYS A 37 18.49 7.82 -8.02
N LYS A 38 17.40 8.08 -7.28
CA LYS A 38 17.46 8.72 -5.96
C LYS A 38 17.18 7.72 -4.85
N ALA A 39 15.93 7.26 -4.73
CA ALA A 39 15.55 6.36 -3.64
C ALA A 39 14.39 5.42 -4.00
N ILE A 40 14.37 4.30 -3.30
CA ILE A 40 13.32 3.29 -3.34
C ILE A 40 12.61 3.27 -1.99
N PHE A 41 11.28 3.21 -2.03
CA PHE A 41 10.42 3.04 -0.85
C PHE A 41 9.79 1.67 -0.94
N ALA A 42 10.26 0.72 -0.14
CA ALA A 42 9.88 -0.69 -0.22
C ALA A 42 9.05 -1.11 1.00
N TRP A 43 8.00 -1.91 0.78
CA TRP A 43 7.24 -2.48 1.90
C TRP A 43 8.13 -3.43 2.70
N GLY A 44 8.23 -3.16 4.00
CA GLY A 44 9.18 -3.80 4.89
C GLY A 44 8.89 -5.26 5.23
N ASP A 45 7.64 -5.70 5.14
CA ASP A 45 7.22 -7.07 5.47
C ASP A 45 7.31 -8.01 4.26
N ASP A 46 7.63 -7.51 3.06
CA ASP A 46 7.86 -8.34 1.90
C ASP A 46 9.31 -8.89 1.92
N PRO A 47 9.50 -10.22 2.07
CA PRO A 47 10.83 -10.80 2.18
C PRO A 47 11.62 -10.70 0.87
N HIS A 48 10.98 -10.66 -0.30
CA HIS A 48 11.65 -10.56 -1.59
C HIS A 48 12.17 -9.15 -1.84
N LEU A 49 11.43 -8.12 -1.40
CA LEU A 49 11.90 -6.73 -1.45
C LEU A 49 13.17 -6.52 -0.60
N ARG A 50 13.30 -7.23 0.53
CA ARG A 50 14.50 -7.19 1.38
C ARG A 50 15.74 -7.82 0.72
N LEU A 51 15.58 -8.62 -0.33
CA LEU A 51 16.69 -9.22 -1.08
C LEU A 51 17.28 -8.27 -2.12
N LEU A 52 16.60 -7.17 -2.44
CA LEU A 52 17.05 -6.23 -3.47
C LEU A 52 18.31 -5.49 -2.99
N GLN A 53 19.28 -5.35 -3.89
CA GLN A 53 20.54 -4.63 -3.65
C GLN A 53 20.77 -3.53 -4.69
N PRO A 54 19.87 -2.53 -4.79
CA PRO A 54 20.01 -1.45 -5.75
C PRO A 54 21.14 -0.50 -5.34
N LYS A 55 21.61 0.31 -6.30
CA LYS A 55 22.58 1.39 -6.04
C LYS A 55 21.96 2.60 -5.33
N ALA A 56 20.66 2.80 -5.50
CA ALA A 56 19.90 3.87 -4.86
C ALA A 56 19.65 3.56 -3.37
N ASP A 57 19.41 4.61 -2.58
CA ASP A 57 19.01 4.43 -1.18
C ASP A 57 17.66 3.69 -1.09
N VAL A 58 17.52 2.80 -0.10
CA VAL A 58 16.27 2.08 0.17
C VAL A 58 15.74 2.51 1.53
N TYR A 59 14.50 2.98 1.55
CA TYR A 59 13.73 3.25 2.76
C TYR A 59 12.62 2.22 2.89
N TYR A 60 12.59 1.50 4.00
CA TYR A 60 11.53 0.54 4.25
C TYR A 60 10.36 1.22 4.94
N TYR A 61 9.14 0.90 4.50
CA TYR A 61 7.93 1.37 5.14
C TYR A 61 7.08 0.19 5.61
N GLY A 62 6.41 0.34 6.75
CA GLY A 62 5.57 -0.73 7.29
C GLY A 62 5.03 -0.42 8.66
N THR A 63 4.89 -1.47 9.47
CA THR A 63 4.41 -1.37 10.86
C THR A 63 5.45 -1.86 11.87
N ASN A 64 6.64 -2.26 11.43
CA ASN A 64 7.68 -2.78 12.28
C ASN A 64 8.73 -1.71 12.62
N SER A 65 8.64 -1.14 13.82
CA SER A 65 9.56 -0.07 14.26
C SER A 65 11.01 -0.50 14.44
N GLU A 66 11.30 -1.81 14.46
CA GLU A 66 12.67 -2.32 14.57
C GLU A 66 13.35 -2.46 13.20
N GLN A 67 12.58 -2.59 12.12
CA GLN A 67 13.10 -2.94 10.79
C GLN A 67 12.76 -1.93 9.68
N ASP A 68 11.80 -1.04 9.92
CA ASP A 68 11.31 -0.08 8.94
C ASP A 68 11.74 1.35 9.27
N ASP A 69 12.07 2.12 8.24
CA ASP A 69 12.40 3.54 8.38
C ASP A 69 11.15 4.39 8.62
N PHE A 70 10.09 4.13 7.86
CA PHE A 70 8.78 4.78 7.98
C PHE A 70 7.76 3.81 8.58
N VAL A 71 7.17 4.18 9.71
CA VAL A 71 6.32 3.28 10.48
C VAL A 71 4.96 3.92 10.69
N ALA A 72 3.90 3.21 10.28
CA ALA A 72 2.55 3.51 10.73
C ALA A 72 2.32 2.90 12.11
N THR A 73 1.98 3.73 13.09
CA THR A 73 1.70 3.31 14.47
C THR A 73 0.33 3.82 14.92
N ASN A 74 -0.15 3.34 16.07
CA ASN A 74 -1.45 3.73 16.64
C ASN A 74 -2.61 3.64 15.64
N ILE A 75 -2.61 2.61 14.79
CA ILE A 75 -3.58 2.41 13.72
C ILE A 75 -5.00 2.25 14.28
N ARG A 76 -5.91 3.09 13.81
CA ARG A 76 -7.35 3.08 14.14
C ARG A 76 -8.16 3.00 12.85
N LYS A 77 -8.81 1.86 12.65
CA LYS A 77 -9.70 1.58 11.52
C LYS A 77 -11.14 1.89 11.91
N SER A 78 -11.88 2.60 11.07
CA SER A 78 -13.32 2.86 11.24
C SER A 78 -14.09 2.68 9.94
N THR A 79 -15.42 2.82 10.02
CA THR A 79 -16.31 2.78 8.85
C THR A 79 -16.21 4.03 7.97
N GLN A 80 -15.49 5.06 8.42
CA GLN A 80 -15.23 6.31 7.68
C GLN A 80 -13.83 6.35 7.03
N GLY A 81 -12.95 5.43 7.38
CA GLY A 81 -11.58 5.40 6.87
C GLY A 81 -10.58 4.90 7.93
N SER A 82 -9.33 5.29 7.78
CA SER A 82 -8.22 4.83 8.61
C SER A 82 -7.40 6.00 9.13
N HIS A 83 -6.99 5.93 10.40
CA HIS A 83 -6.21 6.96 11.09
C HIS A 83 -4.96 6.30 11.68
N PHE A 84 -3.80 6.94 11.60
CA PHE A 84 -2.55 6.39 12.07
C PHE A 84 -1.50 7.49 12.27
N ASP A 85 -0.59 7.25 13.21
CA ASP A 85 0.58 8.11 13.39
C ASP A 85 1.70 7.64 12.48
N VAL A 86 2.45 8.59 11.90
CA VAL A 86 3.62 8.26 11.08
C VAL A 86 4.89 8.65 11.84
N VAL A 87 5.82 7.70 11.91
CA VAL A 87 7.14 7.90 12.52
C VAL A 87 8.20 7.62 11.46
N PHE A 88 9.19 8.51 11.34
CA PHE A 88 10.38 8.30 10.52
C PHE A 88 11.61 8.21 11.42
N ARG A 89 12.25 7.03 11.50
CA ARG A 89 13.46 6.79 12.32
C ARG A 89 13.34 7.32 13.75
N GLY A 90 12.21 7.03 14.40
CA GLY A 90 11.91 7.47 15.77
C GLY A 90 11.38 8.91 15.90
N GLN A 91 11.43 9.72 14.85
CA GLN A 91 10.84 11.06 14.84
C GLN A 91 9.38 11.01 14.38
N SER A 92 8.47 11.54 15.20
CA SER A 92 7.06 11.67 14.82
C SER A 92 6.87 12.70 13.70
N LEU A 93 6.15 12.31 12.65
CA LEU A 93 5.61 13.19 11.59
C LEU A 93 4.14 13.58 11.87
N GLY A 94 3.60 13.10 12.99
CA GLY A 94 2.24 13.33 13.46
C GLY A 94 1.20 12.37 12.88
N GLU A 95 -0.06 12.66 13.19
CA GLU A 95 -1.21 11.86 12.78
C GLU A 95 -1.62 12.16 11.33
N PHE A 96 -2.02 11.11 10.61
CA PHE A 96 -2.58 11.13 9.27
C PHE A 96 -3.92 10.40 9.24
N SER A 97 -4.74 10.73 8.25
CA SER A 97 -6.05 10.14 8.03
C SER A 97 -6.30 9.98 6.55
N VAL A 98 -6.93 8.87 6.17
CA VAL A 98 -7.24 8.54 4.79
C VAL A 98 -8.65 7.94 4.71
N PRO A 99 -9.52 8.37 3.78
CA PRO A 99 -10.88 7.84 3.62
C PRO A 99 -10.89 6.50 2.87
N LEU A 100 -9.91 5.63 3.18
CA LEU A 100 -9.74 4.30 2.59
C LEU A 100 -9.74 3.22 3.69
N PHE A 101 -9.97 1.99 3.24
CA PHE A 101 -10.24 0.85 4.11
C PHE A 101 -9.21 -0.25 3.90
N GLY A 102 -8.94 -1.00 4.98
CA GLY A 102 -8.03 -2.12 5.00
C GLY A 102 -6.57 -1.74 5.29
N GLN A 103 -5.81 -2.71 5.76
CA GLN A 103 -4.39 -2.53 6.11
C GLN A 103 -3.56 -2.09 4.90
N HIS A 104 -3.82 -2.70 3.74
CA HIS A 104 -3.11 -2.38 2.50
C HIS A 104 -3.22 -0.89 2.12
N SER A 105 -4.38 -0.27 2.37
CA SER A 105 -4.59 1.15 2.08
C SER A 105 -3.77 2.07 3.01
N ILE A 106 -3.57 1.67 4.27
CA ILE A 106 -2.69 2.38 5.20
C ILE A 106 -1.24 2.30 4.72
N LEU A 107 -0.79 1.12 4.31
CA LEU A 107 0.56 0.89 3.79
C LEU A 107 0.80 1.67 2.49
N ASN A 108 -0.18 1.71 1.59
CA ASN A 108 -0.12 2.52 0.36
C ASN A 108 -0.09 4.01 0.67
N ALA A 109 -0.85 4.49 1.65
CA ALA A 109 -0.79 5.89 2.08
C ALA A 109 0.57 6.21 2.72
N LEU A 110 1.11 5.31 3.54
CA LEU A 110 2.41 5.47 4.19
C LEU A 110 3.55 5.59 3.17
N SER A 111 3.55 4.80 2.09
CA SER A 111 4.59 4.89 1.05
C SER A 111 4.56 6.24 0.32
N VAL A 112 3.37 6.79 0.07
CA VAL A 112 3.21 8.13 -0.54
C VAL A 112 3.64 9.22 0.44
N ILE A 113 3.28 9.11 1.72
CA ILE A 113 3.75 10.04 2.77
C ILE A 113 5.27 10.04 2.85
N ALA A 114 5.89 8.86 2.78
CA ALA A 114 7.35 8.71 2.83
C ALA A 114 8.04 9.44 1.66
N VAL A 115 7.56 9.23 0.42
CA VAL A 115 8.08 9.96 -0.76
C VAL A 115 7.92 11.47 -0.59
N ALA A 116 6.72 11.93 -0.24
CA ALA A 116 6.42 13.36 -0.12
C ALA A 116 7.23 14.03 0.99
N TYR A 117 7.45 13.34 2.12
CA TYR A 117 8.30 13.80 3.21
C TYR A 117 9.77 13.93 2.77
N MET A 118 10.30 12.95 2.03
CA MET A 118 11.68 12.98 1.52
C MET A 118 11.90 14.11 0.50
N GLU A 119 10.86 14.45 -0.27
CA GLU A 119 10.82 15.63 -1.14
C GLU A 119 10.57 16.95 -0.40
N LYS A 120 10.54 16.92 0.95
CA LYS A 120 10.37 18.08 1.82
C LYS A 120 9.06 18.85 1.56
N MET A 121 8.02 18.14 1.14
CA MET A 121 6.69 18.73 1.01
C MET A 121 6.12 19.07 2.38
N ASP A 122 5.29 20.11 2.44
CA ASP A 122 4.61 20.51 3.66
C ASP A 122 3.67 19.40 4.15
N LEU A 123 3.94 18.89 5.35
CA LEU A 123 3.14 17.83 5.98
C LEU A 123 1.67 18.22 6.13
N SER A 124 1.37 19.50 6.34
CA SER A 124 -0.02 19.97 6.44
C SER A 124 -0.77 19.82 5.10
N LEU A 125 -0.08 20.07 3.98
CA LEU A 125 -0.64 19.86 2.65
C LEU A 125 -0.86 18.36 2.39
N ILE A 126 0.13 17.51 2.70
CA ILE A 126 0.01 16.05 2.53
C ILE A 126 -1.22 15.54 3.29
N LYS A 127 -1.40 15.93 4.56
CA LYS A 127 -2.56 15.57 5.38
C LYS A 127 -3.87 16.00 4.72
N SER A 128 -3.94 17.25 4.25
CA SER A 128 -5.15 17.77 3.61
C SER A 128 -5.51 17.02 2.32
N PHE A 129 -4.52 16.70 1.48
CA PHE A 129 -4.76 16.02 0.21
C PHE A 129 -5.15 14.55 0.37
N LEU A 130 -4.53 13.83 1.32
CA LEU A 130 -4.91 12.45 1.60
C LEU A 130 -6.38 12.32 2.01
N MET A 131 -6.91 13.30 2.75
CA MET A 131 -8.33 13.34 3.13
C MET A 131 -9.28 13.54 1.94
N THR A 132 -8.80 14.06 0.82
CA THR A 132 -9.60 14.29 -0.39
C THR A 132 -9.59 13.12 -1.36
N TYR A 133 -8.75 12.10 -1.12
CA TYR A 133 -8.59 10.99 -2.05
C TYR A 133 -9.85 10.13 -2.13
N GLN A 134 -10.37 9.91 -3.35
CA GLN A 134 -11.63 9.19 -3.56
C GLN A 134 -11.44 7.75 -4.05
N GLY A 135 -10.20 7.26 -4.13
CA GLY A 135 -9.89 5.97 -4.72
C GLY A 135 -9.76 6.02 -6.25
N VAL A 136 -9.63 4.84 -6.85
CA VAL A 136 -9.52 4.64 -8.30
C VAL A 136 -10.62 3.65 -8.72
N LYS A 137 -11.14 3.80 -9.94
CA LYS A 137 -12.12 2.87 -10.49
C LYS A 137 -11.61 1.42 -10.40
N ARG A 138 -12.49 0.50 -10.01
CA ARG A 138 -12.24 -0.94 -9.84
C ARG A 138 -11.24 -1.30 -8.74
N ARG A 139 -10.93 -0.38 -7.83
CA ARG A 139 -10.26 -0.66 -6.57
C ARG A 139 -11.21 -0.25 -5.45
N PHE A 140 -11.86 -1.23 -4.84
CA PHE A 140 -12.92 -1.07 -3.85
C PHE A 140 -14.03 -0.09 -4.31
N SER A 141 -14.50 -0.24 -5.55
CA SER A 141 -15.49 0.67 -6.13
C SER A 141 -16.90 0.30 -5.72
N GLU A 142 -17.57 1.19 -5.01
CA GLU A 142 -18.91 0.93 -4.47
C GLU A 142 -20.03 1.41 -5.39
N LYS A 143 -21.08 0.60 -5.45
CA LYS A 143 -22.36 0.95 -6.05
C LYS A 143 -23.50 0.44 -5.18
N GLN A 144 -24.49 1.30 -4.94
CA GLN A 144 -25.72 0.89 -4.26
C GLN A 144 -26.74 0.37 -5.26
N ILE A 145 -27.33 -0.79 -4.97
CA ILE A 145 -28.44 -1.38 -5.72
C ILE A 145 -29.51 -1.79 -4.70
N ALA A 146 -30.60 -1.02 -4.64
CA ALA A 146 -31.61 -1.13 -3.58
C ALA A 146 -30.97 -1.07 -2.17
N ASP A 147 -31.10 -2.11 -1.36
CA ASP A 147 -30.53 -2.26 -0.02
C ASP A 147 -29.15 -2.95 0.01
N ILE A 148 -28.67 -3.39 -1.16
CA ILE A 148 -27.40 -4.10 -1.33
C ILE A 148 -26.29 -3.14 -1.73
N THR A 149 -25.19 -3.19 -0.98
CA THR A 149 -23.92 -2.59 -1.42
C THR A 149 -23.21 -3.59 -2.33
N VAL A 150 -22.92 -3.19 -3.56
CA VAL A 150 -22.03 -3.93 -4.47
C VAL A 150 -20.65 -3.27 -4.43
N ILE A 151 -19.61 -4.08 -4.26
CA ILE A 151 -18.20 -3.66 -4.31
C ILE A 151 -17.58 -4.36 -5.52
N ASP A 152 -17.05 -3.58 -6.46
CA ASP A 152 -16.27 -4.05 -7.61
C ASP A 152 -14.78 -3.84 -7.32
N ASP A 153 -14.01 -4.93 -7.33
CA ASP A 153 -12.56 -4.94 -7.10
C ASP A 153 -11.84 -5.79 -8.16
N TYR A 154 -10.65 -5.35 -8.55
CA TYR A 154 -9.79 -6.02 -9.53
C TYR A 154 -8.95 -7.16 -8.93
N ALA A 155 -9.07 -7.41 -7.63
CA ALA A 155 -8.38 -8.48 -6.92
C ALA A 155 -8.50 -9.83 -7.65
N HIS A 156 -7.36 -10.36 -8.08
CA HIS A 156 -7.25 -11.67 -8.73
C HIS A 156 -6.23 -12.58 -8.06
N HIS A 157 -5.32 -12.01 -7.27
CA HIS A 157 -4.44 -12.78 -6.38
C HIS A 157 -5.04 -13.02 -5.01
N PRO A 158 -4.70 -14.14 -4.33
CA PRO A 158 -5.11 -14.40 -2.96
C PRO A 158 -4.86 -13.22 -2.02
N THR A 159 -3.68 -12.61 -2.12
CA THR A 159 -3.28 -11.43 -1.31
C THR A 159 -4.21 -10.23 -1.52
N GLU A 160 -4.61 -9.97 -2.77
CA GLU A 160 -5.53 -8.86 -3.09
C GLU A 160 -6.97 -9.16 -2.63
N ILE A 161 -7.40 -10.42 -2.72
CA ILE A 161 -8.72 -10.86 -2.25
C ILE A 161 -8.81 -10.67 -0.73
N ASP A 162 -7.80 -11.10 0.02
CA ASP A 162 -7.74 -10.92 1.47
C ASP A 162 -7.76 -9.43 1.85
N ALA A 163 -7.00 -8.61 1.12
CA ALA A 163 -6.99 -7.15 1.29
C ALA A 163 -8.37 -6.51 1.04
N THR A 164 -9.09 -6.99 0.02
CA THR A 164 -10.45 -6.54 -0.31
C THR A 164 -11.44 -6.93 0.78
N LEU A 165 -11.34 -8.17 1.29
CA LEU A 165 -12.20 -8.67 2.36
C LEU A 165 -11.93 -7.96 3.71
N ASP A 166 -10.68 -7.64 4.03
CA ASP A 166 -10.32 -6.81 5.21
C ASP A 166 -10.99 -5.43 5.12
N ALA A 167 -10.88 -4.78 3.97
CA ALA A 167 -11.51 -3.48 3.71
C ALA A 167 -13.05 -3.55 3.81
N ALA A 168 -13.66 -4.61 3.26
CA ALA A 168 -15.12 -4.81 3.33
C ALA A 168 -15.61 -5.01 4.76
N ARG A 169 -14.91 -5.84 5.56
CA ARG A 169 -15.22 -6.05 6.98
C ARG A 169 -15.06 -4.78 7.80
N GLN A 170 -14.03 -3.97 7.52
CA GLN A 170 -13.85 -2.67 8.17
C GLN A 170 -15.00 -1.72 7.86
N LYS A 171 -15.38 -1.58 6.57
CA LYS A 171 -16.39 -0.59 6.16
C LYS A 171 -17.81 -1.00 6.55
N TYR A 172 -18.12 -2.29 6.50
CA TYR A 172 -19.45 -2.84 6.75
C TYR A 172 -19.45 -3.92 7.83
N PRO A 173 -19.09 -3.59 9.09
CA PRO A 173 -18.88 -4.58 10.15
C PRO A 173 -20.15 -5.38 10.51
N ASN A 174 -21.33 -4.81 10.20
CA ASN A 174 -22.63 -5.41 10.53
C ASN A 174 -23.36 -5.98 9.30
N LYS A 175 -22.71 -6.04 8.12
CA LYS A 175 -23.29 -6.66 6.93
C LYS A 175 -22.68 -8.02 6.66
N GLN A 176 -23.48 -8.94 6.14
CA GLN A 176 -22.97 -10.17 5.56
C GLN A 176 -22.18 -9.85 4.29
N ILE A 177 -21.00 -10.47 4.16
CA ILE A 177 -20.16 -10.36 2.96
C ILE A 177 -20.39 -11.61 2.12
N ILE A 178 -20.73 -11.40 0.84
CA ILE A 178 -20.84 -12.45 -0.18
C ILE A 178 -19.79 -12.15 -1.25
N ALA A 179 -18.79 -13.03 -1.39
CA ALA A 179 -17.77 -12.90 -2.42
C ALA A 179 -18.19 -13.68 -3.67
N ILE A 180 -18.18 -13.01 -4.82
CA ILE A 180 -18.36 -13.64 -6.14
C ILE A 180 -17.03 -13.44 -6.86
N PHE A 181 -16.32 -14.54 -7.09
CA PHE A 181 -14.99 -14.52 -7.69
C PHE A 181 -15.04 -15.18 -9.08
N GLN A 182 -14.37 -14.56 -10.05
CA GLN A 182 -14.17 -15.11 -11.39
C GLN A 182 -12.66 -15.32 -11.59
N PRO A 183 -12.18 -16.59 -11.62
CA PRO A 183 -10.79 -16.90 -11.97
C PRO A 183 -10.50 -16.64 -13.46
#